data_AF-A0A357CRD5-F1
#
_entry.id   AF-A0A357CRD5-F1
#
_cell.length_a   1.000
_cell.length_b   1.000
_cell.length_c   1.000
_cell.angle_alpha   90.00
_cell.angle_beta   90.00
_cell.angle_gamma   90.00
#
_symmetry.space_group_name_H-M   'P 1'
#
loop_
_entity.id
_entity.type
_entity.pdbx_description
1 polymer ?
#
loop_
_entity_poly.entity_id
_entity_poly.type
_entity_poly.pdbx_seq_one_letter_code
_entity_poly.pdbx_strand_id
1 'polypeptide(L)'
;MNQLFAAYARGKEAKDLAVILGEAALSELDKKFAAFADQFEERYVRQGFEENRSIEETLDLGWELLSLIPRNELKRIRQEYIEKYLPKEAVKA
;
A
#
# COMPACT_ATOMS: atom_id res chain seq x y z
N MET A 1 -5.55 -6.43 -7.89
CA MET A 1 -6.14 -5.13 -8.30
C MET A 1 -7.06 -4.54 -7.24
N ASN A 2 -8.17 -5.20 -6.86
CA ASN A 2 -9.18 -4.60 -5.97
C ASN A 2 -8.67 -4.15 -4.58
N GLN A 3 -7.71 -4.86 -3.97
CA GLN A 3 -7.15 -4.46 -2.67
C GLN A 3 -6.19 -3.27 -2.76
N LEU A 4 -5.28 -3.26 -3.74
CA LEU A 4 -4.32 -2.16 -3.95
C LEU A 4 -5.06 -0.84 -4.20
N PHE A 5 -6.07 -0.87 -5.06
CA PHE A 5 -6.91 0.31 -5.32
C PHE A 5 -7.64 0.80 -4.08
N ALA A 6 -8.25 -0.11 -3.31
CA ALA A 6 -8.96 0.26 -2.08
C ALA A 6 -8.03 0.85 -1.01
N ALA A 7 -6.82 0.29 -0.87
CA ALA A 7 -5.80 0.80 0.03
C ALA A 7 -5.32 2.19 -0.40
N TYR A 8 -5.11 2.40 -1.70
CA TYR A 8 -4.68 3.68 -2.24
C TYR A 8 -5.74 4.77 -2.04
N ALA A 9 -7.02 4.47 -2.34
CA ALA A 9 -8.11 5.42 -2.15
C ALA A 9 -8.22 5.89 -0.69
N ARG A 10 -8.17 4.96 0.27
CA ARG A 10 -8.18 5.29 1.69
C ARG A 10 -6.94 6.09 2.11
N GLY A 11 -5.76 5.74 1.57
CA GLY A 11 -4.53 6.48 1.83
C GLY A 11 -4.57 7.91 1.32
N LYS A 12 -5.17 8.14 0.14
CA LYS A 12 -5.42 9.49 -0.38
C LYS A 12 -6.36 10.30 0.51
N GLU A 13 -7.48 9.72 0.93
CA GLU A 13 -8.40 10.38 1.87
C GLU A 13 -7.71 10.76 3.19
N ALA A 14 -6.87 9.87 3.73
CA ALA A 14 -6.08 10.14 4.92
C ALA A 14 -5.08 11.29 4.70
N LYS A 15 -4.42 11.35 3.54
CA LYS A 15 -3.52 12.45 3.19
C LYS A 15 -4.25 13.78 3.06
N ASP A 16 -5.41 13.80 2.39
CA ASP A 16 -6.22 15.01 2.24
C ASP A 16 -6.68 15.53 3.61
N LEU A 17 -7.07 14.61 4.51
CA LEU A 17 -7.42 14.94 5.88
C LEU A 17 -6.23 15.54 6.65
N ALA A 18 -5.03 14.97 6.48
CA ALA A 18 -3.82 15.49 7.10
C ALA A 18 -3.44 16.88 6.60
N VAL A 19 -3.68 17.20 5.32
CA VAL A 19 -3.45 18.54 4.79
C VAL A 19 -4.38 19.57 5.44
N ILE A 20 -5.62 19.19 5.74
CA ILE A 20 -6.62 20.11 6.33
C ILE A 20 -6.45 20.25 7.84
N LEU A 21 -6.21 19.15 8.56
CA LEU A 21 -6.24 19.09 10.03
C LEU A 21 -4.84 18.94 10.67
N GLY A 22 -3.81 18.67 9.87
CA GLY A 22 -2.45 18.33 10.32
C GLY A 22 -2.25 16.82 10.54
N GLU A 23 -1.02 16.34 10.34
CA GLU A 23 -0.66 14.91 10.47
C GLU A 23 -0.93 14.33 11.88
N ALA A 24 -0.86 15.17 12.91
CA ALA A 24 -1.12 14.77 14.29
C ALA A 24 -2.58 14.32 14.52
N ALA A 25 -3.51 14.71 13.64
CA ALA A 25 -4.91 14.32 13.72
C ALA A 25 -5.19 12.92 13.15
N LEU A 26 -4.23 12.31 12.44
CA LEU A 26 -4.42 10.98 11.86
C LEU A 26 -4.31 9.87 12.90
N SER A 27 -5.19 8.88 12.77
CA SER A 27 -5.03 7.62 13.50
C SER A 27 -3.78 6.88 13.02
N GLU A 28 -3.20 6.04 13.88
CA GLU A 28 -2.06 5.19 13.50
C GLU A 28 -2.37 4.30 12.29
N LEU A 29 -3.64 3.93 12.10
CA LEU A 29 -4.05 3.18 10.93
C LEU A 29 -4.03 4.04 9.67
N ASP A 30 -4.57 5.25 9.74
CA ASP A 30 -4.62 6.16 8.60
C ASP A 30 -3.22 6.63 8.19
N LYS A 31 -2.30 6.78 9.15
CA LYS A 31 -0.87 6.99 8.86
C LYS A 31 -0.28 5.86 8.03
N LYS A 32 -0.60 4.60 8.33
CA LYS A 32 -0.13 3.44 7.53
C LYS A 32 -0.72 3.44 6.12
N PHE A 33 -1.99 3.81 5.97
CA PHE A 33 -2.61 3.93 4.66
C PHE A 33 -2.04 5.12 3.87
N ALA A 34 -1.76 6.25 4.52
CA ALA A 34 -1.10 7.40 3.90
C ALA A 34 0.32 7.01 3.42
N ALA A 35 1.11 6.37 4.27
CA ALA A 35 2.44 5.86 3.91
C ALA A 35 2.38 4.83 2.77
N PHE A 36 1.38 3.95 2.77
CA PHE A 36 1.13 3.05 1.65
C PHE A 36 0.88 3.83 0.35
N ALA A 37 0.05 4.89 0.38
CA ALA A 37 -0.24 5.69 -0.81
C ALA A 37 1.01 6.38 -1.38
N ASP A 38 1.88 6.92 -0.50
CA ASP A 38 3.17 7.50 -0.90
C ASP A 38 4.05 6.47 -1.60
N GLN A 39 4.24 5.31 -0.98
CA GLN A 39 5.08 4.24 -1.52
C GLN A 39 4.48 3.65 -2.80
N PHE A 40 3.16 3.60 -2.91
CA PHE A 40 2.47 3.15 -4.11
C PHE A 40 2.70 4.10 -5.29
N GLU A 41 2.59 5.42 -5.08
CA GLU A 41 2.88 6.40 -6.12
C GLU A 41 4.36 6.34 -6.54
N GLU A 42 5.27 6.32 -5.56
CA GLU A 42 6.71 6.42 -5.77
C GLU A 42 7.34 5.17 -6.42
N ARG A 43 6.84 3.99 -6.07
CA ARG A 43 7.46 2.71 -6.46
C ARG A 43 6.60 1.92 -7.43
N TYR A 44 5.28 1.85 -7.19
CA TYR A 44 4.39 1.03 -8.02
C TYR A 44 4.01 1.76 -9.31
N VAL A 45 3.59 3.02 -9.20
CA VAL A 45 3.13 3.80 -10.36
C VAL A 45 4.28 4.44 -11.12
N ARG A 46 5.24 5.05 -10.42
CA ARG A 46 6.35 5.80 -11.02
C ARG A 46 7.47 4.87 -11.53
N GLN A 47 7.15 4.10 -12.56
CA GLN A 47 8.10 3.32 -13.35
C GLN A 47 9.01 4.25 -14.17
N GLY A 48 10.31 3.95 -14.22
CA GLY A 48 11.26 4.68 -15.03
C GLY A 48 10.95 4.57 -16.54
N PHE A 49 11.40 5.56 -17.31
CA PHE A 49 11.16 5.59 -18.77
C PHE A 49 11.78 4.39 -19.52
N GLU A 50 12.89 3.87 -19.00
CA GLU A 50 13.61 2.70 -19.54
C GLU A 50 13.36 1.42 -18.73
N GLU A 51 12.52 1.48 -17.71
CA GLU A 51 12.23 0.34 -16.86
C GLU A 51 11.15 -0.52 -17.52
N ASN A 52 11.41 -1.81 -17.67
CA ASN A 52 10.46 -2.77 -18.22
C ASN A 52 10.22 -3.89 -17.20
N ARG A 53 9.22 -3.69 -16.34
CA ARG A 53 8.82 -4.67 -15.33
C ARG A 53 7.94 -5.77 -15.92
N SER A 54 8.23 -7.00 -15.56
CA SER A 54 7.35 -8.14 -15.79
C SER A 54 6.10 -8.04 -14.92
N ILE A 55 5.10 -8.86 -15.24
CA ILE A 55 3.88 -8.94 -14.43
C ILE A 55 4.17 -9.50 -13.03
N GLU A 56 5.11 -10.44 -12.93
CA GLU A 56 5.56 -11.03 -11.66
C GLU A 56 6.21 -9.96 -10.78
N GLU A 57 7.16 -9.19 -11.32
CA GLU A 57 7.82 -8.10 -10.58
C GLU A 57 6.80 -7.06 -10.07
N THR A 58 5.81 -6.73 -10.91
CA THR A 58 4.73 -5.82 -10.55
C THR A 58 3.86 -6.39 -9.42
N LEU A 59 3.53 -7.68 -9.48
CA LEU A 59 2.75 -8.35 -8.44
C LEU A 59 3.52 -8.46 -7.12
N ASP A 60 4.80 -8.80 -7.18
CA ASP A 60 5.69 -8.90 -6.02
C ASP A 60 5.80 -7.55 -5.32
N LEU A 61 6.01 -6.47 -6.08
CA LEU A 61 5.99 -5.11 -5.54
C LEU A 61 4.64 -4.76 -4.91
N GLY A 62 3.53 -5.18 -5.53
CA GLY A 62 2.20 -5.00 -4.95
C GLY A 62 2.05 -5.66 -3.58
N TRP A 63 2.53 -6.90 -3.43
CA TRP A 63 2.52 -7.62 -2.14
C TRP A 63 3.46 -7.01 -1.11
N GLU A 64 4.63 -6.56 -1.55
CA GLU A 64 5.59 -5.83 -0.72
C GLU A 64 4.93 -4.58 -0.12
N LEU A 65 4.28 -3.76 -0.95
CA LEU A 65 3.60 -2.55 -0.47
C LEU A 65 2.43 -2.87 0.47
N LEU A 66 1.66 -3.92 0.19
CA LEU A 66 0.56 -4.35 1.08
C LEU A 66 1.05 -4.80 2.46
N SER A 67 2.34 -5.13 2.63
CA SER A 67 2.92 -5.45 3.95
C SER A 67 2.94 -4.27 4.92
N LEU A 68 2.85 -3.03 4.42
CA LEU A 68 2.74 -1.81 5.24
C LEU A 68 1.40 -1.73 5.99
N ILE A 69 0.37 -2.40 5.45
CA ILE A 69 -0.98 -2.38 5.99
C ILE A 69 -1.18 -3.59 6.91
N PRO A 70 -1.82 -3.42 8.08
CA PRO A 70 -2.15 -4.54 8.96
C PRO A 70 -2.96 -5.63 8.24
N ARG A 71 -2.61 -6.91 8.47
CA ARG A 71 -3.24 -8.06 7.80
C ARG A 71 -4.77 -8.09 7.92
N ASN A 72 -5.30 -7.67 9.07
CA ASN A 72 -6.74 -7.59 9.33
C ASN A 72 -7.48 -6.56 8.45
N GLU A 73 -6.76 -5.62 7.83
CA GLU A 73 -7.34 -4.64 6.91
C GLU A 73 -7.29 -5.08 5.43
N LEU A 74 -6.65 -6.22 5.13
CA LEU A 74 -6.58 -6.79 3.76
C LEU A 74 -7.86 -7.57 3.40
N LYS A 75 -9.02 -6.92 3.54
CA LYS A 75 -10.36 -7.54 3.49
C LYS A 75 -10.80 -8.00 2.10
N ARG A 76 -10.13 -7.56 1.03
CA ARG A 76 -10.49 -7.88 -0.37
C ARG A 76 -9.60 -8.95 -1.00
N ILE A 77 -8.81 -9.66 -0.19
CA ILE A 77 -7.95 -10.76 -0.60
C ILE A 77 -8.35 -12.00 0.20
N ARG A 78 -8.40 -13.16 -0.46
CA ARG A 78 -8.64 -14.43 0.25
C ARG A 78 -7.45 -14.76 1.15
N GLN A 79 -7.73 -15.32 2.32
CA GLN A 79 -6.74 -15.68 3.33
C GLN A 79 -5.61 -16.56 2.75
N GLU A 80 -5.96 -17.54 1.90
CA GLU A 80 -5.01 -18.43 1.22
C GLU A 80 -3.91 -17.69 0.44
N TYR A 81 -4.23 -16.54 -0.16
CA TYR A 81 -3.27 -15.73 -0.91
C TYR A 81 -2.46 -14.82 -0.01
N ILE A 82 -3.05 -14.30 1.06
CA ILE A 82 -2.33 -13.51 2.07
C ILE A 82 -1.24 -14.37 2.71
N GLU A 83 -1.55 -15.61 3.06
CA GLU A 83 -0.58 -16.52 3.68
C GLU A 83 0.54 -16.94 2.73
N LYS A 84 0.22 -17.08 1.44
CA LYS A 84 1.17 -17.52 0.42
C LYS A 84 2.13 -16.41 -0.04
N TYR A 85 1.63 -15.19 -0.20
CA TYR A 85 2.35 -14.13 -0.91
C TYR A 85 2.70 -12.90 -0.06
N LEU A 86 2.04 -12.68 1.08
CA LEU A 86 2.39 -11.53 1.92
C LEU A 86 3.73 -11.79 2.62
N PRO A 87 4.73 -10.89 2.47
CA PRO A 87 6.01 -11.03 3.15
C PRO A 87 5.83 -11.14 4.68
N LYS A 88 6.67 -11.96 5.32
CA LYS A 88 6.66 -12.13 6.79
C LYS A 88 7.36 -10.97 7.52
N GLU A 89 8.26 -10.27 6.83
CA GLU A 89 8.92 -9.07 7.31
C GLU A 89 8.29 -7.87 6.61
N ALA A 90 7.73 -6.94 7.39
CA ALA A 90 7.22 -5.69 6.85
C ALA A 90 8.39 -4.82 6.38
N VAL A 91 8.25 -4.21 5.20
CA VAL A 91 9.19 -3.18 4.76
C VAL A 91 9.18 -2.05 5.79
N LYS A 92 10.35 -1.71 6.32
CA LYS A 92 10.48 -0.55 7.21
C LYS A 92 10.16 0.70 6.39
N ALA A 93 9.05 1.35 6.76
CA ALA A 93 8.69 2.68 6.27
C ALA A 93 9.73 3.73 6.70
#